data_AF-A0A8H6I9T2-F1
#
_entry.id   AF-A0A8H6I9T2-F1
#
_cell.length_a   1.000
_cell.length_b   1.000
_cell.length_c   1.000
_cell.angle_alpha   90.00
_cell.angle_beta   90.00
_cell.angle_gamma   90.00
#
_symmetry.space_group_name_H-M   'P 1'
#
loop_
_entity.id
_entity.type
_entity.pdbx_description
1 polymer ?
#
loop_
_entity_poly.entity_id
_entity_poly.type
_entity_poly.pdbx_seq_one_letter_code
_entity_poly.pdbx_strand_id
1 'polypeptide(L)'
;MRLHVVQMHLSVPQWIDLLSGSRRDVANCRVEVVSLHLLSSSSSLASRSTTPSSEASSFAQSAPLHPGTYVRLTSSTFDPHTLTLLFSKHAETGSLGVVVEESNSVVRTSENTSCWSSAAYDTITYSVSSNFNPVFDTVSPPPSFCCCPSPLYSSLQSIPYISMTHIHAVHLATIASAGLRPIFSSPLSATQTLYILERPSFVFPLLSSQPRLHTSTPFCMSSERQYPHPLTKWQNMWKAWDLVTLRMIPEEMLHQKPIDLRHKCLFYIGHIPTFLDMLLSKSIGGSPSEPAHFWNIFERGIDPHVDDPTHCHNHSEVPDKDEDWPSLDSILSFRDRVRQRLLNLYAELESGKHVLTRNIARTLVMTLEHEGFHVETLLYMLIQRAGTGTLPPPGFQTPEWSMLSEQWRHTPPPSTAFASLGPTTLTLGHDDSEADDGDAAFNNLDDITNRAYGWDNESPARVVEVGAFKAEWRPISNVDYMDFWRASDEREMPKSWVEESGEIKVRTLYGPVPMCIAGAWPLKAFAQFKGGRLPTEPELRLFLDTYDVGHEGGANSYGGKGTNGGVWEWTSTKFDTHEGLVPTNLVHWHHVVLGASYATIPRLTRKTVRNFYQHNYPYPWVSARVVYDVPATV
;
A
#
# COMPACT_ATOMS: atom_id res chain seq x y z
N MET A 1 -21.28 -23.43 -10.66
CA MET A 1 -21.20 -23.27 -9.20
C MET A 1 -20.19 -22.16 -8.96
N ARG A 2 -20.66 -20.92 -8.74
CA ARG A 2 -19.89 -19.69 -8.94
C ARG A 2 -18.86 -19.51 -7.83
N LEU A 3 -17.58 -19.22 -8.13
CA LEU A 3 -16.71 -18.55 -7.16
C LEU A 3 -17.39 -17.24 -6.75
N HIS A 4 -17.25 -16.86 -5.49
CA HIS A 4 -17.90 -15.68 -4.96
C HIS A 4 -16.78 -14.95 -4.25
N VAL A 5 -16.10 -14.06 -4.96
CA VAL A 5 -14.96 -13.32 -4.43
C VAL A 5 -15.27 -11.83 -4.48
N VAL A 6 -16.03 -11.41 -3.49
CA VAL A 6 -16.31 -10.02 -3.11
C VAL A 6 -16.17 -10.10 -1.58
N GLN A 7 -15.30 -9.38 -0.87
CA GLN A 7 -14.80 -8.01 -1.02
C GLN A 7 -13.90 -7.72 0.21
N MET A 8 -13.04 -6.70 0.12
CA MET A 8 -12.44 -5.98 1.27
C MET A 8 -13.46 -5.58 2.34
N HIS A 9 -14.72 -5.37 1.94
CA HIS A 9 -15.86 -5.02 2.78
C HIS A 9 -17.12 -5.58 2.12
N LEU A 10 -17.41 -6.89 2.27
CA LEU A 10 -18.72 -7.57 2.11
C LEU A 10 -18.94 -8.77 1.15
N SER A 11 -19.68 -9.72 1.75
CA SER A 11 -20.85 -10.47 1.26
C SER A 11 -20.76 -11.56 0.18
N VAL A 12 -21.10 -12.77 0.64
CA VAL A 12 -21.81 -13.80 -0.12
C VAL A 12 -23.10 -14.17 0.64
N PRO A 13 -24.30 -14.06 0.06
CA PRO A 13 -25.51 -14.65 0.61
C PRO A 13 -25.93 -15.85 -0.26
N GLN A 14 -25.74 -17.08 0.24
CA GLN A 14 -26.58 -18.25 -0.14
C GLN A 14 -26.28 -19.56 0.63
N TRP A 15 -25.83 -19.51 1.90
CA TRP A 15 -25.46 -20.74 2.62
C TRP A 15 -26.46 -21.26 3.67
N ILE A 16 -27.51 -20.53 4.05
CA ILE A 16 -28.38 -20.96 5.17
C ILE A 16 -29.65 -21.73 4.75
N ASP A 17 -30.16 -21.61 3.53
CA ASP A 17 -31.42 -22.29 3.14
C ASP A 17 -31.26 -23.74 2.65
N LEU A 18 -30.04 -24.27 2.54
CA LEU A 18 -29.78 -25.63 2.03
C LEU A 18 -29.38 -26.66 3.09
N LEU A 19 -29.25 -26.28 4.37
CA LEU A 19 -28.84 -27.22 5.44
C LEU A 19 -29.76 -27.29 6.66
N SER A 20 -30.82 -26.48 6.76
CA SER A 20 -31.82 -26.64 7.83
C SER A 20 -33.24 -26.58 7.27
N GLY A 21 -33.85 -27.76 7.10
CA GLY A 21 -35.26 -27.90 6.75
C GLY A 21 -36.21 -27.50 7.88
N SER A 22 -36.05 -26.32 8.49
CA SER A 22 -37.02 -25.79 9.45
C SER A 22 -37.20 -24.28 9.32
N ARG A 23 -38.40 -23.88 8.90
CA ARG A 23 -38.91 -22.51 9.10
C ARG A 23 -38.94 -22.22 10.61
N ARG A 24 -38.38 -21.10 11.05
CA ARG A 24 -38.77 -20.46 12.32
C ARG A 24 -38.98 -18.98 12.11
N ASP A 25 -40.08 -18.53 12.70
CA ASP A 25 -40.62 -17.19 12.63
C ASP A 25 -39.72 -16.15 13.31
N VAL A 26 -39.69 -14.96 12.70
CA VAL A 26 -39.03 -13.75 13.22
C VAL A 26 -39.86 -13.20 14.39
N ALA A 27 -39.28 -13.17 15.59
CA ALA A 27 -39.84 -12.48 16.75
C ALA A 27 -38.97 -11.27 17.13
N ASN A 28 -39.63 -10.13 17.31
CA ASN A 28 -39.11 -8.81 17.67
C ASN A 28 -38.17 -8.82 18.89
N CYS A 29 -37.04 -8.13 18.78
CA CYS A 29 -36.29 -7.61 19.94
C CYS A 29 -36.28 -6.08 19.93
N ARG A 30 -36.86 -5.49 20.99
CA ARG A 30 -36.79 -4.06 21.32
C ARG A 30 -35.42 -3.76 21.93
N VAL A 31 -34.77 -2.68 21.49
CA VAL A 31 -33.62 -2.08 22.17
C VAL A 31 -34.13 -1.00 23.12
N GLU A 32 -33.88 -1.14 24.41
CA GLU A 32 -34.14 -0.09 25.41
C GLU A 32 -33.06 0.99 25.35
N VAL A 33 -33.49 2.23 25.22
CA VAL A 33 -32.67 3.44 25.36
C VAL A 33 -32.65 3.82 26.84
N VAL A 34 -31.49 3.75 27.49
CA VAL A 34 -31.33 4.26 28.87
C VAL A 34 -30.70 5.65 28.82
N SER A 35 -31.49 6.67 29.17
CA SER A 35 -31.05 8.04 29.39
C SER A 35 -30.35 8.20 30.74
N LEU A 36 -29.21 8.90 30.72
CA LEU A 36 -28.45 9.34 31.90
C LEU A 36 -29.18 10.43 32.69
N HIS A 37 -29.28 10.26 34.01
CA HIS A 37 -29.50 11.35 34.95
C HIS A 37 -28.39 11.43 36.00
N LEU A 38 -27.86 12.65 36.14
CA LEU A 38 -26.87 13.11 37.11
C LEU A 38 -27.40 12.96 38.54
N LEU A 39 -26.60 12.41 39.45
CA LEU A 39 -26.61 12.78 40.87
C LEU A 39 -25.22 12.63 41.48
N SER A 40 -24.80 13.69 42.17
CA SER A 40 -23.57 13.82 42.94
C SER A 40 -23.67 13.12 44.30
N SER A 41 -22.64 12.37 44.71
CA SER A 41 -22.22 12.32 46.12
C SER A 41 -20.85 11.68 46.27
N SER A 42 -20.01 12.37 47.03
CA SER A 42 -18.67 12.02 47.47
C SER A 42 -18.64 10.87 48.48
N SER A 43 -17.73 9.91 48.33
CA SER A 43 -16.96 9.34 49.45
C SER A 43 -15.76 8.54 48.95
N SER A 44 -14.59 8.94 49.41
CA SER A 44 -13.27 8.34 49.19
C SER A 44 -13.11 6.99 49.88
N LEU A 45 -12.45 6.03 49.21
CA LEU A 45 -11.42 5.18 49.82
C LEU A 45 -10.53 4.57 48.74
N ALA A 46 -9.25 4.91 48.84
CA ALA A 46 -8.21 4.68 47.84
C ALA A 46 -7.74 3.22 47.82
N SER A 47 -7.66 2.64 46.62
CA SER A 47 -6.77 1.53 46.29
C SER A 47 -5.87 2.04 45.16
N ARG A 48 -4.58 2.19 45.47
CA ARG A 48 -3.56 2.81 44.62
C ARG A 48 -3.30 1.94 43.40
N SER A 49 -3.85 2.33 42.25
CA SER A 49 -3.32 2.00 40.93
C SER A 49 -2.18 2.97 40.64
N THR A 50 -0.95 2.50 40.73
CA THR A 50 0.23 3.23 40.24
C THR A 50 0.16 3.31 38.72
N THR A 51 -0.04 4.52 38.20
CA THR A 51 0.29 4.89 36.81
C THR A 51 1.73 4.45 36.51
N PRO A 52 1.97 3.67 35.45
CA PRO A 52 3.32 3.41 34.99
C PRO A 52 3.96 4.71 34.52
N SER A 53 5.23 4.85 34.86
CA SER A 53 6.16 5.89 34.42
C SER A 53 6.04 6.18 32.92
N SER A 54 6.09 7.47 32.56
CA SER A 54 6.11 8.00 31.20
C SER A 54 7.43 7.70 30.47
N GLU A 55 7.75 6.42 30.28
CA GLU A 55 8.92 5.95 29.50
C GLU A 55 8.55 5.60 28.05
N ALA A 56 7.44 6.15 27.53
CA ALA A 56 7.13 6.12 26.09
C ALA A 56 7.91 7.17 25.27
N SER A 57 8.82 7.92 25.90
CA SER A 57 9.59 9.01 25.28
C SER A 57 11.00 8.63 24.80
N SER A 58 11.33 7.34 24.68
CA SER A 58 12.57 6.89 24.04
C SER A 58 12.28 5.88 22.92
N PHE A 59 11.62 6.34 21.86
CA PHE A 59 11.74 5.63 20.58
C PHE A 59 13.22 5.70 20.16
N ALA A 60 13.77 4.51 19.89
CA ALA A 60 15.18 4.21 19.76
C ALA A 60 15.99 5.26 18.99
N GLN A 61 17.22 5.53 19.47
CA GLN A 61 18.26 6.23 18.71
C GLN A 61 18.30 5.66 17.30
N SER A 62 18.06 6.50 16.29
CA SER A 62 18.22 6.08 14.90
C SER A 62 19.66 5.63 14.71
N ALA A 63 19.85 4.41 14.19
CA ALA A 63 21.15 4.03 13.69
C ALA A 63 21.57 5.08 12.64
N PRO A 64 22.83 5.53 12.64
CA PRO A 64 23.25 6.63 11.76
C PRO A 64 22.91 6.29 10.30
N LEU A 65 22.36 7.26 9.57
CA LEU A 65 22.09 7.15 8.13
C LEU A 65 23.35 6.84 7.30
N HIS A 66 24.52 7.05 7.90
CA HIS A 66 25.81 6.76 7.29
C HIS A 66 26.16 5.27 7.45
N PRO A 67 26.11 4.48 6.36
CA PRO A 67 26.57 3.10 6.39
C PRO A 67 28.07 3.05 6.71
N GLY A 68 28.50 1.95 7.34
CA GLY A 68 29.92 1.73 7.63
C GLY A 68 30.79 1.52 6.39
N THR A 69 30.17 1.19 5.25
CA THR A 69 30.85 0.95 3.99
C THR A 69 30.09 1.59 2.83
N TYR A 70 30.86 2.12 1.88
CA TYR A 70 30.40 2.63 0.59
C TYR A 70 31.08 1.86 -0.55
N VAL A 71 30.34 1.57 -1.60
CA VAL A 71 30.85 1.05 -2.88
C VAL A 71 30.57 2.04 -3.99
N ARG A 72 31.41 2.02 -5.01
CA ARG A 72 31.24 2.82 -6.23
C ARG A 72 31.17 1.89 -7.44
N LEU A 73 30.15 2.09 -8.26
CA LEU A 73 29.80 1.31 -9.43
C LEU A 73 29.64 2.22 -10.66
N THR A 74 29.94 1.68 -11.83
CA THR A 74 29.63 2.33 -13.11
C THR A 74 28.26 1.86 -13.59
N SER A 75 27.66 2.58 -14.54
CA SER A 75 26.41 2.17 -15.17
C SER A 75 26.45 0.74 -15.74
N SER A 76 27.62 0.26 -16.18
CA SER A 76 27.79 -1.12 -16.69
C SER A 76 27.83 -2.21 -15.61
N THR A 77 28.14 -1.87 -14.36
CA THR A 77 28.19 -2.82 -13.23
C THR A 77 27.06 -2.62 -12.22
N PHE A 78 26.17 -1.65 -12.49
CA PHE A 78 24.99 -1.38 -11.68
C PHE A 78 23.81 -2.24 -12.15
N ASP A 79 23.79 -3.50 -11.73
CA ASP A 79 22.75 -4.48 -12.04
C ASP A 79 22.25 -5.20 -10.77
N PRO A 80 21.06 -5.86 -10.80
CA PRO A 80 20.47 -6.46 -9.61
C PRO A 80 21.32 -7.54 -8.95
N HIS A 81 22.04 -8.34 -9.74
CA HIS A 81 22.88 -9.42 -9.23
C HIS A 81 24.10 -8.85 -8.50
N THR A 82 24.78 -7.90 -9.13
CA THR A 82 25.91 -7.18 -8.51
C THR A 82 25.50 -6.52 -7.20
N LEU A 83 24.37 -5.80 -7.18
CA LEU A 83 23.87 -5.16 -5.95
C LEU A 83 23.58 -6.18 -4.85
N THR A 84 22.97 -7.32 -5.18
CA THR A 84 22.66 -8.38 -4.22
C THR A 84 23.93 -8.94 -3.56
N LEU A 85 24.96 -9.21 -4.36
CA LEU A 85 26.24 -9.74 -3.87
C LEU A 85 26.99 -8.72 -3.01
N LEU A 86 27.12 -7.48 -3.49
CA LEU A 86 27.85 -6.43 -2.77
C LEU A 86 27.16 -6.03 -1.47
N PHE A 87 25.82 -5.96 -1.46
CA PHE A 87 25.07 -5.73 -0.23
C PHE A 87 25.34 -6.85 0.79
N SER A 88 25.26 -8.11 0.36
CA SER A 88 25.51 -9.25 1.26
C SER A 88 26.94 -9.28 1.80
N LYS A 89 27.91 -8.73 1.05
CA LYS A 89 29.31 -8.64 1.45
C LYS A 89 29.60 -7.50 2.42
N HIS A 90 29.01 -6.32 2.22
CA HIS A 90 29.46 -5.07 2.86
C HIS A 90 28.45 -4.45 3.83
N ALA A 91 27.18 -4.86 3.79
CA ALA A 91 26.14 -4.26 4.62
C ALA A 91 26.11 -4.85 6.05
N GLU A 92 27.23 -4.80 6.77
CA GLU A 92 27.36 -5.38 8.13
C GLU A 92 26.32 -4.83 9.11
N THR A 93 25.96 -3.54 8.98
CA THR A 93 24.96 -2.85 9.81
C THR A 93 23.56 -2.83 9.18
N GLY A 94 23.32 -3.63 8.14
CA GLY A 94 22.05 -3.66 7.42
C GLY A 94 21.85 -2.52 6.41
N SER A 95 22.88 -1.70 6.18
CA SER A 95 22.87 -0.63 5.16
C SER A 95 24.16 -0.61 4.34
N LEU A 96 24.05 -0.13 3.09
CA LEU A 96 25.18 0.02 2.16
C LEU A 96 25.06 1.33 1.38
N GLY A 97 26.15 2.10 1.33
CA GLY A 97 26.22 3.27 0.46
C GLY A 97 26.67 2.86 -0.94
N VAL A 98 25.94 3.26 -1.97
CA VAL A 98 26.24 2.95 -3.37
C VAL A 98 26.32 4.24 -4.17
N VAL A 99 27.51 4.58 -4.65
CA VAL A 99 27.72 5.68 -5.60
C VAL A 99 27.66 5.11 -7.01
N VAL A 100 26.73 5.59 -7.82
CA VAL A 100 26.54 5.18 -9.21
C VAL A 100 27.04 6.28 -10.13
N GLU A 101 27.94 5.93 -11.05
CA GLU A 101 28.43 6.83 -12.10
C GLU A 101 27.65 6.63 -13.40
N GLU A 102 27.04 7.70 -13.90
CA GLU A 102 26.22 7.70 -15.13
C GLU A 102 27.06 7.54 -16.41
N SER A 103 28.37 7.83 -16.36
CA SER A 103 29.31 7.57 -17.45
C SER A 103 30.15 6.31 -17.19
N ASN A 104 30.39 5.49 -18.21
CA ASN A 104 31.29 4.32 -18.13
C ASN A 104 32.77 4.69 -17.90
N SER A 105 33.11 5.98 -17.97
CA SER A 105 34.42 6.51 -17.61
C SER A 105 34.37 7.06 -16.18
N VAL A 106 35.15 6.44 -15.28
CA VAL A 106 35.36 6.97 -13.93
C VAL A 106 36.11 8.29 -14.03
N VAL A 107 35.40 9.42 -13.95
CA VAL A 107 36.03 10.74 -13.90
C VAL A 107 36.62 10.91 -12.49
N ARG A 108 37.88 10.52 -12.35
CA ARG A 108 38.65 10.69 -11.11
C ARG A 108 38.98 12.17 -10.92
N THR A 109 38.22 12.87 -10.09
CA THR A 109 38.65 14.18 -9.57
C THR A 109 39.71 13.98 -8.48
N SER A 110 40.74 14.84 -8.47
CA SER A 110 41.91 14.72 -7.58
C SER A 110 41.59 14.79 -6.09
N GLU A 111 40.44 15.35 -5.71
CA GLU A 111 39.98 15.48 -4.33
C GLU A 111 39.25 14.21 -3.81
N ASN A 112 38.92 13.25 -4.69
CA ASN A 112 38.06 12.11 -4.37
C ASN A 112 38.76 10.74 -4.54
N THR A 113 40.07 10.70 -4.79
CA THR A 113 40.82 9.46 -5.07
C THR A 113 41.53 8.84 -3.86
N SER A 114 41.77 9.58 -2.78
CA SER A 114 42.57 9.08 -1.65
C SER A 114 41.80 8.17 -0.68
N CYS A 115 40.47 8.18 -0.70
CA CYS A 115 39.63 7.42 0.23
C CYS A 115 39.04 6.13 -0.34
N TRP A 116 39.22 5.84 -1.64
CA TRP A 116 38.65 4.66 -2.31
C TRP A 116 39.74 3.64 -2.65
N SER A 117 39.47 2.37 -2.34
CA SER A 117 40.34 1.25 -2.67
C SER A 117 39.70 0.36 -3.72
N SER A 118 40.50 -0.18 -4.65
CA SER A 118 40.04 -1.19 -5.61
C SER A 118 39.77 -2.50 -4.87
N ALA A 119 38.66 -3.16 -5.16
CA ALA A 119 38.28 -4.44 -4.61
C ALA A 119 37.69 -5.35 -5.69
N ALA A 120 37.76 -6.66 -5.44
CA ALA A 120 37.08 -7.66 -6.24
C ALA A 120 36.30 -8.61 -5.34
N TYR A 121 35.17 -9.10 -5.83
CA TYR A 121 34.39 -10.14 -5.19
C TYR A 121 33.70 -10.97 -6.26
N ASP A 122 33.89 -12.29 -6.17
CA ASP A 122 33.48 -13.20 -7.23
C ASP A 122 34.07 -12.76 -8.59
N THR A 123 33.22 -12.39 -9.56
CA THR A 123 33.63 -11.89 -10.88
C THR A 123 33.55 -10.36 -11.03
N ILE A 124 33.18 -9.64 -9.96
CA ILE A 124 32.88 -8.21 -9.99
C ILE A 124 34.08 -7.42 -9.45
N THR A 125 34.53 -6.42 -10.22
CA THR A 125 35.52 -5.42 -9.78
C THR A 125 34.82 -4.09 -9.50
N TYR A 126 35.10 -3.50 -8.34
CA TYR A 126 34.45 -2.27 -7.86
C TYR A 126 35.40 -1.48 -6.95
N SER A 127 35.04 -0.23 -6.62
CA SER A 127 35.77 0.55 -5.61
C SER A 127 34.99 0.56 -4.29
N VAL A 128 35.70 0.49 -3.17
CA VAL A 128 35.12 0.46 -1.82
C VAL A 128 35.79 1.47 -0.90
N SER A 129 35.05 2.01 0.06
CA SER A 129 35.56 2.92 1.07
C SER A 129 34.80 2.78 2.39
N SER A 130 35.52 2.75 3.50
CA SER A 130 35.00 2.95 4.86
C SER A 130 35.17 4.38 5.37
N ASN A 131 35.90 5.22 4.61
CA ASN A 131 36.30 6.58 5.01
C ASN A 131 35.62 7.65 4.16
N PHE A 132 34.79 7.24 3.20
CA PHE A 132 34.00 8.16 2.39
C PHE A 132 32.90 8.78 3.26
N ASN A 133 32.98 10.10 3.44
CA ASN A 133 32.05 10.85 4.28
C ASN A 133 31.36 11.93 3.42
N PRO A 134 30.22 11.63 2.80
CA PRO A 134 29.48 12.63 2.03
C PRO A 134 28.90 13.68 2.99
N VAL A 135 29.18 14.95 2.73
CA VAL A 135 28.62 16.06 3.50
C VAL A 135 27.29 16.46 2.87
N PHE A 136 26.22 16.45 3.66
CA PHE A 136 24.91 16.94 3.26
C PHE A 136 24.59 18.18 4.10
N ASP A 137 24.24 19.30 3.46
CA ASP A 137 23.74 20.45 4.19
C ASP A 137 22.35 20.12 4.76
N THR A 138 22.29 19.92 6.07
CA THR A 138 21.03 19.92 6.82
C THR A 138 20.77 21.36 7.22
N VAL A 139 19.89 22.07 6.50
CA VAL A 139 19.40 23.35 7.01
C VAL A 139 18.53 23.01 8.23
N SER A 140 18.97 23.40 9.43
CA SER A 140 18.13 23.33 10.62
C SER A 140 16.78 24.00 10.31
N PRO A 141 15.63 23.36 10.62
CA PRO A 141 14.34 23.95 10.33
C PRO A 141 14.26 25.33 11.02
N PRO A 142 13.81 26.38 10.33
CA PRO A 142 13.67 27.69 10.97
C PRO A 142 12.69 27.57 12.15
N PRO A 143 12.96 28.22 13.29
CA PRO A 143 12.00 28.25 14.37
C PRO A 143 10.76 29.01 13.90
N SER A 144 9.61 28.33 13.89
CA SER A 144 8.25 28.85 13.73
C SER A 144 7.88 29.58 12.41
N PHE A 145 6.84 29.07 11.74
CA PHE A 145 5.87 29.79 10.88
C PHE A 145 6.40 30.90 9.94
N CYS A 146 7.46 30.66 9.18
CA CYS A 146 7.83 31.55 8.08
C CYS A 146 7.86 30.80 6.75
N CYS A 147 6.77 30.93 5.98
CA CYS A 147 6.61 30.43 4.61
C CYS A 147 7.33 31.30 3.56
N CYS A 148 8.47 31.92 3.91
CA CYS A 148 9.21 32.79 2.99
C CYS A 148 10.58 32.17 2.68
N PRO A 149 10.94 31.97 1.40
CA PRO A 149 12.29 31.56 1.04
C PRO A 149 13.26 32.72 1.30
N SER A 150 14.19 32.57 2.23
CA SER A 150 15.33 33.48 2.37
C SER A 150 16.22 33.36 1.13
N PRO A 151 16.50 34.44 0.40
CA PRO A 151 17.46 34.41 -0.69
C PRO A 151 18.82 34.75 -0.11
N LEU A 152 19.76 33.79 -0.17
CA LEU A 152 21.21 33.99 -0.26
C LEU A 152 21.89 32.71 0.24
N TYR A 153 22.31 31.82 -0.65
CA TYR A 153 23.55 31.07 -0.48
C TYR A 153 24.14 30.70 -1.84
N SER A 154 25.41 31.08 -2.02
CA SER A 154 26.23 30.85 -3.20
C SER A 154 27.38 29.91 -2.84
N SER A 155 27.27 28.64 -3.19
CA SER A 155 28.38 27.72 -3.43
C SER A 155 27.82 26.45 -4.09
N LEU A 156 28.55 25.91 -5.06
CA LEU A 156 28.25 24.64 -5.75
C LEU A 156 28.39 23.46 -4.77
N GLN A 157 27.44 23.29 -3.86
CA GLN A 157 27.38 22.20 -2.89
C GLN A 157 26.07 21.43 -3.03
N SER A 158 26.16 20.11 -2.85
CA SER A 158 25.15 19.11 -3.23
C SER A 158 23.91 19.19 -2.36
N ILE A 159 22.97 20.06 -2.72
CA ILE A 159 21.63 20.10 -2.15
C ILE A 159 20.98 18.71 -2.34
N PRO A 160 20.51 18.03 -1.28
CA PRO A 160 19.84 16.75 -1.44
C PRO A 160 18.53 16.99 -2.20
N TYR A 161 18.38 16.37 -3.36
CA TYR A 161 17.12 16.32 -4.11
C TYR A 161 16.99 14.97 -4.82
N ILE A 162 15.76 14.53 -5.08
CA ILE A 162 15.51 13.35 -5.90
C ILE A 162 15.67 13.78 -7.36
N SER A 163 16.71 13.28 -8.04
CA SER A 163 16.82 13.45 -9.49
C SER A 163 15.57 12.94 -10.18
N MET A 164 15.07 13.63 -11.17
CA MET A 164 13.82 13.26 -11.84
C MET A 164 14.05 12.83 -13.28
N THR A 165 15.22 12.22 -13.52
CA THR A 165 15.63 11.76 -14.83
C THR A 165 15.19 10.33 -15.06
N HIS A 166 15.03 9.95 -16.34
CA HIS A 166 14.80 8.57 -16.73
C HIS A 166 15.88 7.61 -16.19
N ILE A 167 17.14 8.07 -16.10
CA ILE A 167 18.24 7.28 -15.55
C ILE A 167 18.00 6.95 -14.07
N HIS A 168 17.53 7.92 -13.28
CA HIS A 168 17.21 7.66 -11.89
C HIS A 168 16.07 6.63 -11.75
N ALA A 169 15.01 6.74 -12.55
CA ALA A 169 13.94 5.74 -12.54
C ALA A 169 14.47 4.32 -12.84
N VAL A 170 15.37 4.19 -13.83
CA VAL A 170 16.07 2.92 -14.11
C VAL A 170 16.88 2.44 -12.91
N HIS A 171 17.58 3.35 -12.20
CA HIS A 171 18.33 2.97 -11.01
C HIS A 171 17.42 2.41 -9.91
N LEU A 172 16.31 3.09 -9.61
CA LEU A 172 15.34 2.64 -8.60
C LEU A 172 14.75 1.27 -8.95
N ALA A 173 14.43 1.04 -10.22
CA ALA A 173 13.95 -0.26 -10.68
C ALA A 173 15.01 -1.38 -10.53
N THR A 174 16.27 -1.07 -10.81
CA THR A 174 17.40 -2.01 -10.62
C THR A 174 17.60 -2.33 -9.12
N ILE A 175 17.54 -1.33 -8.25
CA ILE A 175 17.63 -1.50 -6.79
C ILE A 175 16.49 -2.38 -6.27
N ALA A 176 15.25 -2.09 -6.67
CA ALA A 176 14.09 -2.87 -6.28
C ALA A 176 14.17 -4.32 -6.77
N SER A 177 14.69 -4.54 -7.98
CA SER A 177 14.93 -5.88 -8.54
C SER A 177 16.00 -6.68 -7.77
N ALA A 178 16.90 -6.01 -7.05
CA ALA A 178 17.86 -6.63 -6.14
C ALA A 178 17.26 -6.99 -4.76
N GLY A 179 15.97 -6.72 -4.56
CA GLY A 179 15.31 -6.86 -3.25
C GLY A 179 15.85 -5.88 -2.22
N LEU A 180 16.27 -4.69 -2.66
CA LEU A 180 16.80 -3.61 -1.83
C LEU A 180 15.89 -2.39 -1.91
N ARG A 181 16.00 -1.49 -0.92
CA ARG A 181 15.25 -0.23 -0.87
C ARG A 181 16.22 0.94 -0.68
N PRO A 182 16.12 2.04 -1.44
CA PRO A 182 16.84 3.25 -1.13
C PRO A 182 16.15 3.97 0.04
N ILE A 183 16.87 4.17 1.15
CA ILE A 183 16.39 4.99 2.28
C ILE A 183 16.68 6.47 2.09
N PHE A 184 17.70 6.77 1.28
CA PHE A 184 18.14 8.11 0.93
C PHE A 184 18.83 8.09 -0.44
N SER A 185 18.69 9.18 -1.19
CA SER A 185 19.46 9.39 -2.41
C SER A 185 19.89 10.85 -2.54
N SER A 186 21.05 11.09 -3.14
CA SER A 186 21.51 12.46 -3.40
C SER A 186 22.43 12.50 -4.61
N PRO A 187 22.27 13.46 -5.53
CA PRO A 187 23.27 13.72 -6.54
C PRO A 187 24.53 14.24 -5.86
N LEU A 188 25.67 13.62 -6.15
CA LEU A 188 26.98 14.09 -5.71
C LEU A 188 27.60 15.03 -6.74
N SER A 189 27.29 14.82 -8.02
CA SER A 189 27.72 15.65 -9.15
C SER A 189 26.72 15.53 -10.31
N ALA A 190 26.99 16.18 -11.44
CA ALA A 190 26.18 16.04 -12.65
C ALA A 190 26.12 14.61 -13.22
N THR A 191 27.02 13.72 -12.80
CA THR A 191 27.14 12.34 -13.32
C THR A 191 27.22 11.28 -12.23
N GLN A 192 27.04 11.67 -10.96
CA GLN A 192 27.15 10.74 -9.82
C GLN A 192 25.95 10.89 -8.90
N THR A 193 25.33 9.75 -8.59
CA THR A 193 24.25 9.67 -7.60
C THR A 193 24.64 8.71 -6.48
N LEU A 194 24.49 9.15 -5.24
CA LEU A 194 24.60 8.31 -4.06
C LEU A 194 23.23 7.75 -3.69
N TYR A 195 23.19 6.46 -3.38
CA TYR A 195 22.08 5.80 -2.73
C TYR A 195 22.55 5.23 -1.40
N ILE A 196 21.78 5.43 -0.34
CA ILE A 196 21.91 4.59 0.86
C ILE A 196 20.83 3.53 0.76
N LEU A 197 21.27 2.27 0.74
CA LEU A 197 20.41 1.12 0.54
C LEU A 197 20.25 0.36 1.85
N GLU A 198 19.08 -0.23 2.04
CA GLU A 198 18.82 -1.27 3.04
C GLU A 198 18.23 -2.52 2.37
N ARG A 199 18.17 -3.62 3.12
CA ARG A 199 17.44 -4.83 2.73
C ARG A 199 16.21 -5.01 3.63
N PRO A 200 15.00 -4.71 3.13
CA PRO A 200 13.76 -4.93 3.87
C PRO A 200 13.52 -6.40 4.24
N SER A 201 12.75 -6.65 5.31
CA SER A 201 12.31 -7.98 5.75
C SER A 201 11.53 -8.77 4.67
N PHE A 202 10.84 -8.05 3.78
CA PHE A 202 10.21 -8.56 2.57
C PHE A 202 10.19 -7.46 1.51
N VAL A 203 10.18 -7.86 0.24
CA VAL A 203 10.03 -6.94 -0.89
C VAL A 203 9.02 -7.54 -1.85
N PHE A 204 8.08 -6.71 -2.32
CA PHE A 204 7.29 -7.05 -3.49
C PHE A 204 8.04 -6.53 -4.71
N PRO A 205 8.43 -7.40 -5.65
CA PRO A 205 9.02 -6.95 -6.90
C PRO A 205 8.09 -5.99 -7.62
N LEU A 206 8.71 -5.03 -8.30
CA LEU A 206 8.03 -4.12 -9.20
C LEU A 206 7.25 -4.90 -10.27
N LEU A 207 6.08 -4.38 -10.66
CA LEU A 207 5.34 -5.00 -11.75
C LEU A 207 6.08 -4.74 -13.06
N SER A 208 6.36 -5.78 -13.83
CA SER A 208 7.03 -5.63 -15.12
C SER A 208 6.13 -4.87 -16.11
N SER A 209 6.36 -3.57 -16.27
CA SER A 209 5.56 -2.71 -17.13
C SER A 209 5.93 -2.77 -18.63
N GLN A 210 6.99 -3.49 -19.03
CA GLN A 210 7.36 -3.70 -20.45
C GLN A 210 8.23 -4.96 -20.66
N PRO A 211 8.00 -5.75 -21.72
CA PRO A 211 9.01 -6.68 -22.21
C PRO A 211 10.19 -5.86 -22.77
N ARG A 212 11.38 -6.02 -22.19
CA ARG A 212 12.59 -5.40 -22.74
C ARG A 212 12.86 -5.97 -24.13
N LEU A 213 12.61 -5.19 -25.18
CA LEU A 213 13.17 -5.39 -26.50
C LEU A 213 14.67 -5.04 -26.44
N HIS A 214 15.50 -5.91 -25.86
CA HIS A 214 16.93 -5.93 -26.16
C HIS A 214 17.44 -7.37 -26.18
N THR A 215 17.98 -7.73 -27.33
CA THR A 215 18.56 -9.02 -27.67
C THR A 215 19.73 -9.39 -26.77
N SER A 216 19.92 -10.71 -26.61
CA SER A 216 21.10 -11.41 -26.07
C SER A 216 21.32 -11.36 -24.54
N THR A 217 20.49 -12.09 -23.79
CA THR A 217 20.93 -13.07 -22.76
C THR A 217 19.71 -13.84 -22.22
N PRO A 218 19.78 -15.18 -22.05
CA PRO A 218 18.67 -15.96 -21.54
C PRO A 218 18.69 -15.95 -20.02
N PHE A 219 18.25 -14.84 -19.41
CA PHE A 219 17.71 -14.90 -18.05
C PHE A 219 16.20 -14.80 -18.20
N CYS A 220 15.50 -15.87 -17.81
CA CYS A 220 14.05 -15.98 -17.90
C CYS A 220 13.40 -14.94 -16.97
N MET A 221 13.19 -13.73 -17.47
CA MET A 221 12.31 -12.75 -16.86
C MET A 221 10.88 -13.19 -17.21
N SER A 222 10.32 -14.05 -16.37
CA SER A 222 8.97 -14.59 -16.53
C SER A 222 7.95 -13.46 -16.60
N SER A 223 7.16 -13.42 -17.67
CA SER A 223 5.99 -12.57 -17.77
C SER A 223 5.05 -12.82 -16.60
N GLU A 224 4.54 -11.75 -15.97
CA GLU A 224 3.64 -11.81 -14.80
C GLU A 224 2.35 -12.61 -15.00
N ARG A 225 2.02 -12.85 -16.27
CA ARG A 225 0.98 -13.76 -16.74
C ARG A 225 1.51 -15.19 -16.77
N GLN A 226 2.05 -15.68 -15.66
CA GLN A 226 2.34 -17.10 -15.51
C GLN A 226 1.57 -17.59 -14.29
N TYR A 227 0.50 -18.33 -14.56
CA TYR A 227 -0.35 -18.97 -13.57
C TYR A 227 -0.12 -20.49 -13.52
N PRO A 228 -0.27 -21.12 -12.35
CA PRO A 228 -0.51 -20.50 -11.04
C PRO A 228 0.70 -19.65 -10.62
N HIS A 229 0.45 -18.60 -9.83
CA HIS A 229 1.55 -17.79 -9.30
C HIS A 229 2.59 -18.67 -8.61
N PRO A 230 3.90 -18.43 -8.77
CA PRO A 230 4.92 -19.20 -8.08
C PRO A 230 4.70 -19.18 -6.56
N LEU A 231 5.00 -20.28 -5.89
CA LEU A 231 4.87 -20.40 -4.43
C LEU A 231 5.64 -19.31 -3.66
N THR A 232 6.72 -18.78 -4.26
CA THR A 232 7.50 -17.66 -3.71
C THR A 232 6.66 -16.40 -3.51
N LYS A 233 5.61 -16.16 -4.31
CA LYS A 233 4.69 -15.05 -4.09
C LYS A 233 3.88 -15.20 -2.80
N TRP A 234 3.40 -16.41 -2.51
CA TRP A 234 2.73 -16.73 -1.25
C TRP A 234 3.66 -16.58 -0.05
N GLN A 235 4.88 -17.11 -0.15
CA GLN A 235 5.88 -16.98 0.92
C GLN A 235 6.22 -15.53 1.23
N ASN A 236 6.32 -14.67 0.20
CA ASN A 236 6.53 -13.24 0.41
C ASN A 236 5.30 -12.55 1.02
N MET A 237 4.09 -12.92 0.58
CA MET A 237 2.86 -12.41 1.20
C MET A 237 2.78 -12.80 2.68
N TRP A 238 3.08 -14.06 3.03
CA TRP A 238 3.09 -14.53 4.41
C TRP A 238 4.11 -13.81 5.27
N LYS A 239 5.29 -13.46 4.73
CA LYS A 239 6.25 -12.60 5.44
C LYS A 239 5.67 -11.22 5.74
N ALA A 240 4.99 -10.61 4.77
CA ALA A 240 4.35 -9.31 4.95
C ALA A 240 3.23 -9.39 6.00
N TRP A 241 2.34 -10.38 5.86
CA TRP A 241 1.24 -10.64 6.78
C TRP A 241 1.72 -10.89 8.21
N ASP A 242 2.69 -11.79 8.39
CA ASP A 242 3.21 -12.17 9.70
C ASP A 242 3.99 -11.00 10.35
N LEU A 243 4.69 -10.17 9.57
CA LEU A 243 5.32 -8.96 10.09
C LEU A 243 4.27 -7.98 10.61
N VAL A 244 3.23 -7.70 9.82
CA VAL A 244 2.17 -6.77 10.21
C VAL A 244 1.41 -7.29 11.42
N THR A 245 1.01 -8.56 11.43
CA THR A 245 0.11 -9.10 12.46
C THR A 245 0.79 -9.58 13.73
N LEU A 246 2.04 -10.07 13.66
CA LEU A 246 2.73 -10.69 14.79
C LEU A 246 3.92 -9.88 15.30
N ARG A 247 4.30 -8.82 14.58
CA ARG A 247 5.48 -8.01 14.94
C ARG A 247 5.20 -6.52 15.09
N MET A 248 4.13 -6.00 14.47
CA MET A 248 3.68 -4.62 14.69
C MET A 248 2.54 -4.51 15.70
N ILE A 249 1.79 -5.60 15.93
CA ILE A 249 0.69 -5.67 16.91
C ILE A 249 1.23 -6.33 18.18
N PRO A 250 1.39 -5.59 19.29
CA PRO A 250 1.75 -6.21 20.56
C PRO A 250 0.55 -6.98 21.15
N GLU A 251 0.82 -7.92 22.07
CA GLU A 251 -0.19 -8.86 22.58
C GLU A 251 -1.39 -8.14 23.23
N GLU A 252 -1.13 -7.06 23.97
CA GLU A 252 -2.16 -6.23 24.60
C GLU A 252 -3.11 -5.55 23.59
N MET A 253 -2.74 -5.47 22.31
CA MET A 253 -3.56 -4.89 21.25
C MET A 253 -4.43 -5.89 20.50
N LEU A 254 -4.23 -7.20 20.69
CA LEU A 254 -4.98 -8.23 19.95
C LEU A 254 -6.49 -8.06 20.11
N HIS A 255 -6.93 -7.68 21.31
CA HIS A 255 -8.33 -7.49 21.66
C HIS A 255 -8.83 -6.04 21.52
N GLN A 256 -8.01 -5.15 20.98
CA GLN A 256 -8.38 -3.75 20.78
C GLN A 256 -8.93 -3.52 19.38
N LYS A 257 -9.79 -2.51 19.25
CA LYS A 257 -10.31 -1.99 17.97
C LYS A 257 -9.67 -0.63 17.71
N PRO A 258 -8.57 -0.54 16.91
CA PRO A 258 -7.99 0.75 16.55
C PRO A 258 -8.95 1.68 15.80
N ILE A 259 -9.96 1.10 15.15
CA ILE A 259 -11.06 1.79 14.47
C ILE A 259 -12.37 1.12 14.92
N ASP A 260 -13.33 1.89 15.43
CA ASP A 260 -14.59 1.35 15.98
C ASP A 260 -15.46 0.63 14.94
N LEU A 261 -15.35 1.05 13.67
CA LEU A 261 -16.04 0.46 12.51
C LEU A 261 -15.38 -0.82 11.98
N ARG A 262 -14.38 -1.36 12.68
CA ARG A 262 -13.60 -2.55 12.28
C ARG A 262 -13.52 -3.56 13.41
N HIS A 263 -13.25 -4.83 13.11
CA HIS A 263 -13.07 -5.84 14.15
C HIS A 263 -11.79 -5.60 14.97
N LYS A 264 -11.67 -6.34 16.08
CA LYS A 264 -10.44 -6.39 16.88
C LYS A 264 -9.27 -6.93 16.05
N CYS A 265 -8.03 -6.55 16.36
CA CYS A 265 -6.84 -6.99 15.63
C CYS A 265 -6.75 -8.52 15.47
N LEU A 266 -7.09 -9.28 16.51
CA LEU A 266 -7.08 -10.75 16.53
C LEU A 266 -7.95 -11.38 15.42
N PHE A 267 -9.09 -10.75 15.09
CA PHE A 267 -10.02 -11.24 14.07
C PHE A 267 -9.31 -11.47 12.73
N TYR A 268 -8.49 -10.52 12.31
CA TYR A 268 -7.86 -10.55 11.00
C TYR A 268 -6.88 -11.73 10.86
N ILE A 269 -6.22 -12.12 11.96
CA ILE A 269 -5.29 -13.25 12.00
C ILE A 269 -6.02 -14.58 11.68
N GLY A 270 -7.27 -14.73 12.14
CA GLY A 270 -8.12 -15.87 11.80
C GLY A 270 -8.85 -15.73 10.47
N HIS A 271 -9.19 -14.51 10.07
CA HIS A 271 -9.92 -14.21 8.84
C HIS A 271 -9.18 -14.67 7.58
N ILE A 272 -7.91 -14.30 7.43
CA ILE A 272 -7.12 -14.63 6.23
C ILE A 272 -7.03 -16.14 5.94
N PRO A 273 -6.61 -16.99 6.89
CA PRO A 273 -6.58 -18.42 6.62
C PRO A 273 -8.00 -19.00 6.43
N THR A 274 -9.02 -18.45 7.08
CA THR A 274 -10.40 -18.92 6.91
C THR A 274 -10.90 -18.68 5.49
N PHE A 275 -10.70 -17.46 4.97
CA PHE A 275 -11.10 -17.11 3.61
C PHE A 275 -10.40 -17.98 2.55
N LEU A 276 -9.09 -18.21 2.72
CA LEU A 276 -8.33 -19.10 1.85
C LEU A 276 -8.85 -20.55 1.91
N ASP A 277 -9.06 -21.10 3.10
CA ASP A 277 -9.52 -22.48 3.29
C ASP A 277 -10.91 -22.73 2.69
N MET A 278 -11.82 -21.76 2.82
CA MET A 278 -13.15 -21.80 2.20
C MET A 278 -13.08 -21.83 0.68
N LEU A 279 -12.29 -20.93 0.07
CA LEU A 279 -12.18 -20.87 -1.39
C LEU A 279 -11.39 -22.04 -1.98
N LEU A 280 -10.38 -22.56 -1.27
CA LEU A 280 -9.75 -23.82 -1.63
C LEU A 280 -10.76 -24.98 -1.57
N SER A 281 -11.53 -25.11 -0.48
CA SER A 281 -12.55 -26.16 -0.37
C SER A 281 -13.61 -26.08 -1.48
N LYS A 282 -13.94 -24.88 -1.93
CA LYS A 282 -14.88 -24.65 -3.03
C LYS A 282 -14.31 -25.00 -4.40
N SER A 283 -13.03 -24.72 -4.63
CA SER A 283 -12.38 -24.89 -5.94
C SER A 283 -11.86 -26.30 -6.18
N ILE A 284 -11.31 -26.95 -5.15
CA ILE A 284 -10.70 -28.28 -5.24
C ILE A 284 -11.41 -29.36 -4.41
N GLY A 285 -12.47 -29.00 -3.69
CA GLY A 285 -13.18 -29.91 -2.79
C GLY A 285 -12.49 -30.12 -1.43
N GLY A 286 -13.06 -31.02 -0.63
CA GLY A 286 -12.58 -31.37 0.70
C GLY A 286 -13.34 -30.68 1.84
N SER A 287 -13.06 -31.13 3.07
CA SER A 287 -13.66 -30.56 4.30
C SER A 287 -12.89 -29.31 4.76
N PRO A 288 -13.49 -28.47 5.63
CA PRO A 288 -12.77 -27.41 6.32
C PRO A 288 -11.52 -27.94 7.04
N SER A 289 -10.47 -27.12 7.10
CA SER A 289 -9.35 -27.38 7.98
C SER A 289 -9.78 -27.23 9.44
N GLU A 290 -9.34 -28.14 10.32
CA GLU A 290 -9.72 -28.07 11.73
C GLU A 290 -9.05 -26.88 12.46
N PRO A 291 -9.72 -26.21 13.43
CA PRO A 291 -11.09 -26.45 13.88
C PRO A 291 -12.12 -25.90 12.89
N ALA A 292 -13.03 -26.74 12.38
CA ALA A 292 -13.97 -26.33 11.33
C ALA A 292 -14.88 -25.16 11.73
N HIS A 293 -15.17 -25.02 13.03
CA HIS A 293 -16.01 -23.93 13.55
C HIS A 293 -15.39 -22.53 13.42
N PHE A 294 -14.09 -22.43 13.09
CA PHE A 294 -13.46 -21.14 12.80
C PHE A 294 -14.05 -20.45 11.58
N TRP A 295 -14.63 -21.20 10.63
CA TRP A 295 -15.40 -20.63 9.53
C TRP A 295 -16.51 -19.72 10.07
N ASN A 296 -17.27 -20.15 11.07
CA ASN A 296 -18.38 -19.36 11.62
C ASN A 296 -17.93 -18.02 12.24
N ILE A 297 -16.73 -17.98 12.82
CA ILE A 297 -16.20 -16.81 13.55
C ILE A 297 -15.51 -15.85 12.59
N PHE A 298 -14.77 -16.37 11.61
CA PHE A 298 -13.80 -15.59 10.84
C PHE A 298 -14.15 -15.46 9.36
N GLU A 299 -15.20 -16.09 8.84
CA GLU A 299 -15.52 -16.06 7.41
C GLU A 299 -15.81 -14.66 6.88
N ARG A 300 -16.34 -13.75 7.70
CA ARG A 300 -16.86 -12.47 7.23
C ARG A 300 -16.63 -11.31 8.20
N GLY A 301 -15.95 -10.28 7.69
CA GLY A 301 -15.74 -9.03 8.42
C GLY A 301 -16.98 -8.13 8.49
N ILE A 302 -16.89 -7.09 9.32
CA ILE A 302 -17.93 -6.08 9.55
C ILE A 302 -17.83 -4.92 8.54
N ASP A 303 -18.98 -4.47 8.04
CA ASP A 303 -19.11 -3.21 7.29
C ASP A 303 -20.40 -2.48 7.71
N PRO A 304 -20.31 -1.56 8.68
CA PRO A 304 -21.43 -0.72 9.09
C PRO A 304 -21.60 0.45 8.12
N HIS A 305 -22.85 0.85 7.86
CA HIS A 305 -23.13 2.09 7.13
C HIS A 305 -22.72 3.27 8.01
N VAL A 306 -21.85 4.14 7.49
CA VAL A 306 -21.26 5.23 8.28
C VAL A 306 -22.29 6.31 8.62
N ASP A 307 -23.20 6.66 7.69
CA ASP A 307 -24.29 7.62 7.98
C ASP A 307 -25.48 7.04 8.75
N ASP A 308 -25.73 5.72 8.66
CA ASP A 308 -26.82 5.04 9.37
C ASP A 308 -26.27 3.85 10.15
N PRO A 309 -25.80 4.05 11.40
CA PRO A 309 -25.24 2.99 12.23
C PRO A 309 -26.21 1.85 12.55
N THR A 310 -27.52 2.01 12.28
CA THR A 310 -28.52 0.94 12.44
C THR A 310 -28.50 -0.05 11.28
N HIS A 311 -27.88 0.33 10.16
CA HIS A 311 -27.69 -0.52 9.01
C HIS A 311 -26.25 -1.06 9.00
N CYS A 312 -26.11 -2.33 9.37
CA CYS A 312 -24.88 -3.08 9.15
C CYS A 312 -25.20 -4.26 8.26
N HIS A 313 -24.35 -4.49 7.27
CA HIS A 313 -24.48 -5.67 6.45
C HIS A 313 -24.20 -6.94 7.27
N ASN A 314 -24.74 -8.07 6.82
CA ASN A 314 -24.51 -9.37 7.47
C ASN A 314 -23.00 -9.59 7.70
N HIS A 315 -22.64 -10.19 8.83
CA HIS A 315 -21.26 -10.50 9.22
C HIS A 315 -21.26 -11.72 10.14
N SER A 316 -20.10 -12.32 10.38
CA SER A 316 -19.98 -13.44 11.32
C SER A 316 -20.48 -13.02 12.71
N GLU A 317 -21.21 -13.91 13.38
CA GLU A 317 -21.43 -13.77 14.83
C GLU A 317 -20.08 -14.03 15.51
N VAL A 318 -19.52 -12.98 16.12
CA VAL A 318 -18.22 -13.05 16.80
C VAL A 318 -18.42 -13.04 18.31
N PRO A 319 -17.49 -13.62 19.09
CA PRO A 319 -17.58 -13.56 20.54
C PRO A 319 -17.54 -12.12 21.07
N ASP A 320 -18.44 -11.81 22.02
CA ASP A 320 -18.52 -10.47 22.62
C ASP A 320 -17.37 -10.21 23.60
N LYS A 321 -17.08 -11.19 24.46
CA LYS A 321 -16.07 -11.09 25.52
C LYS A 321 -14.73 -11.59 25.03
N ASP A 322 -13.65 -10.99 25.53
CA ASP A 322 -12.29 -11.32 25.09
C ASP A 322 -11.88 -12.75 25.40
N GLU A 323 -12.30 -13.27 26.54
CA GLU A 323 -12.04 -14.65 26.97
C GLU A 323 -12.72 -15.72 26.11
N ASP A 324 -13.76 -15.34 25.35
CA ASP A 324 -14.51 -16.26 24.48
C ASP A 324 -13.90 -16.35 23.07
N TRP A 325 -12.90 -15.52 22.74
CA TRP A 325 -12.18 -15.61 21.47
C TRP A 325 -11.24 -16.82 21.44
N PRO A 326 -11.05 -17.47 20.28
CA PRO A 326 -10.00 -18.46 20.12
C PRO A 326 -8.62 -17.88 20.46
N SER A 327 -7.78 -18.65 21.17
CA SER A 327 -6.44 -18.21 21.51
C SER A 327 -5.58 -17.98 20.26
N LEU A 328 -4.60 -17.07 20.36
CA LEU A 328 -3.68 -16.80 19.26
C LEU A 328 -3.00 -18.09 18.78
N ASP A 329 -2.51 -18.93 19.69
CA ASP A 329 -1.87 -20.21 19.34
C ASP A 329 -2.78 -21.15 18.54
N SER A 330 -4.08 -21.21 18.89
CA SER A 330 -5.06 -22.01 18.15
C SER A 330 -5.31 -21.46 16.75
N ILE A 331 -5.36 -20.13 16.61
CA ILE A 331 -5.51 -19.44 15.32
C ILE A 331 -4.28 -19.66 14.45
N LEU A 332 -3.07 -19.53 15.00
CA LEU A 332 -1.83 -19.76 14.27
C LEU A 332 -1.70 -21.23 13.82
N SER A 333 -2.09 -22.17 14.69
CA SER A 333 -2.12 -23.59 14.33
C SER A 333 -3.09 -23.87 13.17
N PHE A 334 -4.25 -23.20 13.14
CA PHE A 334 -5.19 -23.28 12.02
C PHE A 334 -4.59 -22.66 10.74
N ARG A 335 -4.01 -21.46 10.84
CA ARG A 335 -3.31 -20.80 9.73
C ARG A 335 -2.28 -21.71 9.09
N ASP A 336 -1.45 -22.37 9.89
CA ASP A 336 -0.37 -23.21 9.40
C ASP A 336 -0.90 -24.47 8.69
N ARG A 337 -2.03 -25.04 9.16
CA ARG A 337 -2.72 -26.12 8.45
C ARG A 337 -3.25 -25.66 7.10
N VAL A 338 -3.84 -24.47 7.00
CA VAL A 338 -4.33 -23.92 5.73
C VAL A 338 -3.16 -23.62 4.78
N ARG A 339 -2.07 -23.04 5.28
CA ARG A 339 -0.84 -22.84 4.49
C ARG A 339 -0.28 -24.18 3.98
N GLN A 340 -0.29 -25.22 4.81
CA GLN A 340 0.11 -26.57 4.38
C GLN A 340 -0.83 -27.17 3.34
N ARG A 341 -2.15 -26.95 3.45
CA ARG A 341 -3.12 -27.35 2.43
C ARG A 341 -2.82 -26.69 1.08
N LEU A 342 -2.49 -25.40 1.07
CA LEU A 342 -2.07 -24.70 -0.14
C LEU A 342 -0.77 -25.27 -0.71
N LEU A 343 0.24 -25.52 0.14
CA LEU A 343 1.51 -26.15 -0.28
C LEU A 343 1.27 -27.51 -0.94
N ASN A 344 0.38 -28.32 -0.37
CA ASN A 344 0.00 -29.60 -0.96
C ASN A 344 -0.64 -29.42 -2.33
N LEU A 345 -1.57 -28.47 -2.51
CA LEU A 345 -2.16 -28.19 -3.83
C LEU A 345 -1.08 -27.84 -4.87
N TYR A 346 -0.09 -27.00 -4.53
CA TYR A 346 1.01 -26.70 -5.43
C TYR A 346 1.81 -27.94 -5.84
N ALA A 347 2.13 -28.81 -4.88
CA ALA A 347 2.82 -30.08 -5.15
C ALA A 347 1.99 -31.02 -6.03
N GLU A 348 0.67 -31.06 -5.84
CA GLU A 348 -0.24 -31.87 -6.65
C GLU A 348 -0.39 -31.35 -8.08
N LEU A 349 -0.37 -30.03 -8.27
CA LEU A 349 -0.36 -29.39 -9.59
C LEU A 349 0.96 -29.69 -10.32
N GLU A 350 2.10 -29.58 -9.62
CA GLU A 350 3.42 -29.89 -10.19
C GLU A 350 3.57 -31.37 -10.56
N SER A 351 3.05 -32.28 -9.73
CA SER A 351 3.09 -33.71 -10.01
C SER A 351 2.05 -34.17 -11.03
N GLY A 352 1.16 -33.28 -11.48
CA GLY A 352 0.02 -33.61 -12.35
C GLY A 352 -1.08 -34.44 -11.69
N LYS A 353 -1.08 -34.57 -10.35
CA LYS A 353 -2.14 -35.25 -9.61
C LYS A 353 -3.44 -34.45 -9.62
N HIS A 354 -3.33 -33.12 -9.66
CA HIS A 354 -4.44 -32.22 -9.84
C HIS A 354 -4.28 -31.43 -11.15
N VAL A 355 -5.38 -31.23 -11.88
CA VAL A 355 -5.36 -30.45 -13.12
C VAL A 355 -5.61 -28.97 -12.79
N LEU A 356 -4.74 -28.09 -13.28
CA LEU A 356 -4.98 -26.65 -13.18
C LEU A 356 -6.19 -26.27 -14.04
N THR A 357 -7.25 -25.78 -13.40
CA THR A 357 -8.42 -25.20 -14.06
C THR A 357 -8.41 -23.68 -13.93
N ARG A 358 -9.21 -22.99 -14.76
CA ARG A 358 -9.43 -21.55 -14.64
C ARG A 358 -9.97 -21.17 -13.26
N ASN A 359 -10.86 -21.98 -12.70
CA ASN A 359 -11.42 -21.79 -11.36
C ASN A 359 -10.34 -21.86 -10.26
N ILE A 360 -9.41 -22.83 -10.35
CA ILE A 360 -8.30 -22.96 -9.40
C ILE A 360 -7.33 -21.79 -9.55
N ALA A 361 -6.98 -21.43 -10.80
CA ALA A 361 -6.12 -20.30 -11.06
C ALA A 361 -6.73 -18.99 -10.51
N ARG A 362 -8.01 -18.71 -10.78
CA ARG A 362 -8.73 -17.57 -10.19
C ARG A 362 -8.70 -17.61 -8.68
N THR A 363 -9.00 -18.76 -8.07
CA THR A 363 -8.98 -18.91 -6.61
C THR A 363 -7.63 -18.51 -6.03
N LEU A 364 -6.54 -19.04 -6.58
CA LEU A 364 -5.18 -18.72 -6.13
C LEU A 364 -4.84 -17.24 -6.30
N VAL A 365 -5.30 -16.62 -7.38
CA VAL A 365 -5.06 -15.19 -7.62
C VAL A 365 -5.83 -14.32 -6.64
N MET A 366 -7.14 -14.53 -6.58
CA MET A 366 -8.04 -13.67 -5.82
C MET A 366 -7.80 -13.80 -4.31
N THR A 367 -7.46 -15.00 -3.82
CA THR A 367 -7.09 -15.18 -2.40
C THR A 367 -5.77 -14.50 -2.04
N LEU A 368 -4.79 -14.47 -2.95
CA LEU A 368 -3.55 -13.73 -2.75
C LEU A 368 -3.78 -12.21 -2.75
N GLU A 369 -4.61 -11.70 -3.68
CA GLU A 369 -4.98 -10.28 -3.72
C GLU A 369 -5.80 -9.87 -2.51
N HIS A 370 -6.72 -10.73 -2.04
CA HIS A 370 -7.47 -10.54 -0.81
C HIS A 370 -6.54 -10.37 0.40
N GLU A 371 -5.54 -11.25 0.57
CA GLU A 371 -4.55 -11.10 1.64
C GLU A 371 -3.78 -9.77 1.52
N GLY A 372 -3.39 -9.37 0.31
CA GLY A 372 -2.74 -8.07 0.05
C GLY A 372 -3.60 -6.86 0.41
N PHE A 373 -4.89 -6.90 0.08
CA PHE A 373 -5.85 -5.88 0.48
C PHE A 373 -6.05 -5.82 2.01
N HIS A 374 -6.00 -6.95 2.70
CA HIS A 374 -6.07 -6.97 4.16
C HIS A 374 -4.78 -6.51 4.83
N VAL A 375 -3.61 -6.68 4.20
CA VAL A 375 -2.38 -6.01 4.63
C VAL A 375 -2.58 -4.50 4.61
N GLU A 376 -3.10 -3.96 3.50
CA GLU A 376 -3.47 -2.55 3.40
C GLU A 376 -4.48 -2.20 4.51
N THR A 377 -5.60 -2.93 4.65
CA THR A 377 -6.59 -2.63 5.71
C THR A 377 -6.01 -2.55 7.12
N LEU A 378 -5.18 -3.53 7.50
CA LEU A 378 -4.55 -3.53 8.81
C LEU A 378 -3.59 -2.36 8.98
N LEU A 379 -2.80 -2.01 7.97
CA LEU A 379 -1.86 -0.91 8.08
C LEU A 379 -2.57 0.45 8.38
N TYR A 380 -3.80 0.71 7.89
CA TYR A 380 -4.52 1.96 8.18
C TYR A 380 -5.25 1.88 9.51
N MET A 381 -5.58 0.67 9.98
CA MET A 381 -6.06 0.48 11.35
C MET A 381 -4.93 0.75 12.34
N LEU A 382 -3.77 0.17 12.10
CA LEU A 382 -2.63 0.22 13.02
C LEU A 382 -2.01 1.61 13.12
N ILE A 383 -2.02 2.41 12.05
CA ILE A 383 -1.52 3.80 12.10
C ILE A 383 -2.28 4.67 13.12
N GLN A 384 -3.54 4.34 13.45
CA GLN A 384 -4.34 5.06 14.46
C GLN A 384 -3.76 4.93 15.87
N ARG A 385 -2.97 3.88 16.12
CA ARG A 385 -2.32 3.60 17.40
C ARG A 385 -0.80 3.70 17.33
N ALA A 386 -0.22 4.21 16.24
CA ALA A 386 1.20 4.49 16.16
C ALA A 386 1.61 5.51 17.24
N GLY A 387 2.70 5.22 17.95
CA GLY A 387 3.17 6.00 19.10
C GLY A 387 2.43 5.74 20.42
N THR A 388 1.31 4.99 20.41
CA THR A 388 0.48 4.70 21.61
C THR A 388 0.09 3.22 21.75
N GLY A 389 0.68 2.35 20.93
CA GLY A 389 0.43 0.90 20.95
C GLY A 389 1.08 0.18 19.77
N THR A 390 0.77 0.58 18.54
CA THR A 390 1.35 -0.05 17.34
C THR A 390 2.86 0.15 17.32
N LEU A 391 3.59 -0.95 17.14
CA LEU A 391 5.04 -0.94 16.99
C LEU A 391 5.43 -0.60 15.54
N PRO A 392 6.54 0.14 15.33
CA PRO A 392 7.07 0.36 13.99
C PRO A 392 7.46 -0.96 13.32
N PRO A 393 7.42 -1.04 11.98
CA PRO A 393 7.72 -2.28 11.26
C PRO A 393 9.19 -2.69 11.49
N PRO A 394 9.46 -3.84 12.12
CA PRO A 394 10.83 -4.24 12.42
C PRO A 394 11.59 -4.68 11.16
N GLY A 395 12.89 -4.39 11.14
CA GLY A 395 13.75 -4.66 9.97
C GLY A 395 13.65 -3.62 8.86
N PHE A 396 12.94 -2.51 9.10
CA PHE A 396 12.96 -1.32 8.25
C PHE A 396 13.60 -0.18 9.02
N GLN A 397 14.50 0.56 8.39
CA GLN A 397 15.08 1.76 9.00
C GLN A 397 14.00 2.83 9.19
N THR A 398 14.02 3.47 10.36
CA THR A 398 13.22 4.67 10.62
C THR A 398 13.63 5.75 9.62
N PRO A 399 12.68 6.35 8.88
CA PRO A 399 13.01 7.42 7.94
C PRO A 399 13.66 8.61 8.63
N GLU A 400 14.77 9.11 8.09
CA GLU A 400 15.38 10.37 8.52
C GLU A 400 14.59 11.54 7.93
N TRP A 401 13.50 11.88 8.61
CA TRP A 401 12.46 12.78 8.10
C TRP A 401 12.96 14.18 7.72
N SER A 402 13.94 14.72 8.44
CA SER A 402 14.52 16.03 8.15
C SER A 402 15.21 16.04 6.79
N MET A 403 16.03 15.02 6.52
CA MET A 403 16.73 14.82 5.24
C MET A 403 15.73 14.61 4.10
N LEU A 404 14.73 13.76 4.30
CA LEU A 404 13.70 13.50 3.28
C LEU A 404 12.86 14.74 2.99
N SER A 405 12.49 15.52 4.02
CA SER A 405 11.78 16.79 3.85
C SER A 405 12.59 17.79 3.04
N GLU A 406 13.89 17.93 3.30
CA GLU A 406 14.79 18.76 2.48
C GLU A 406 14.83 18.26 1.03
N GLN A 407 14.97 16.95 0.86
CA GLN A 407 14.99 16.30 -0.45
C GLN A 407 13.73 16.59 -1.28
N TRP A 408 12.55 16.55 -0.65
CA TRP A 408 11.28 16.85 -1.29
C TRP A 408 11.10 18.34 -1.57
N ARG A 409 11.54 19.23 -0.67
CA ARG A 409 11.47 20.70 -0.86
C ARG A 409 12.24 21.17 -2.09
N HIS A 410 13.32 20.48 -2.44
CA HIS A 410 14.11 20.75 -3.64
C HIS A 410 13.64 20.05 -4.90
N THR A 411 12.53 19.31 -4.85
CA THR A 411 11.92 18.76 -6.06
C THR A 411 11.37 19.88 -6.94
N PRO A 412 11.79 20.01 -8.22
CA PRO A 412 11.31 21.05 -9.11
C PRO A 412 9.77 21.03 -9.23
N PRO A 413 9.10 22.20 -9.26
CA PRO A 413 7.69 22.26 -9.53
C PRO A 413 7.39 21.82 -10.98
N PRO A 414 6.18 21.34 -11.28
CA PRO A 414 5.76 21.06 -12.65
C PRO A 414 5.90 22.29 -13.55
N SER A 415 6.24 22.08 -14.83
CA SER A 415 6.42 23.17 -15.81
C SER A 415 5.12 23.88 -16.20
N THR A 416 3.97 23.32 -15.85
CA THR A 416 2.63 23.87 -16.10
C THR A 416 1.79 23.76 -14.83
N ALA A 417 0.81 24.64 -14.66
CA ALA A 417 -0.07 24.58 -13.49
C ALA A 417 -0.99 23.35 -13.51
N PHE A 418 -1.45 22.94 -14.70
CA PHE A 418 -2.40 21.85 -14.89
C PHE A 418 -2.02 20.98 -16.09
N ALA A 419 -2.34 19.70 -16.02
CA ALA A 419 -2.40 18.82 -17.19
C ALA A 419 -3.73 19.07 -17.94
N SER A 420 -3.70 19.17 -19.27
CA SER A 420 -4.91 19.26 -20.10
C SER A 420 -5.13 17.92 -20.80
N LEU A 421 -6.31 17.33 -20.65
CA LEU A 421 -6.65 16.01 -21.19
C LEU A 421 -8.02 16.06 -21.90
N GLY A 422 -8.25 15.07 -22.76
CA GLY A 422 -9.48 14.96 -23.53
C GLY A 422 -9.67 16.09 -24.56
N PRO A 423 -10.76 16.05 -25.35
CA PRO A 423 -11.76 14.98 -25.37
C PRO A 423 -11.21 13.70 -26.04
N THR A 424 -11.64 12.51 -25.58
CA THR A 424 -11.22 11.22 -26.15
C THR A 424 -12.17 10.09 -25.74
N THR A 425 -12.07 8.95 -26.42
CA THR A 425 -12.62 7.67 -25.98
C THR A 425 -11.63 6.93 -25.08
N LEU A 426 -12.12 6.21 -24.07
CA LEU A 426 -11.32 5.38 -23.17
C LEU A 426 -11.97 4.01 -22.97
N THR A 427 -11.17 2.95 -22.91
CA THR A 427 -11.63 1.60 -22.49
C THR A 427 -11.37 1.40 -20.99
N LEU A 428 -12.44 1.11 -20.25
CA LEU A 428 -12.41 0.71 -18.84
C LEU A 428 -12.63 -0.81 -18.73
N GLY A 429 -12.04 -1.43 -17.70
CA GLY A 429 -12.22 -2.86 -17.42
C GLY A 429 -11.48 -3.81 -18.36
N HIS A 430 -11.77 -5.10 -18.22
CA HIS A 430 -11.28 -6.20 -19.06
C HIS A 430 -12.32 -7.33 -19.15
N ASP A 431 -12.05 -8.35 -19.97
CA ASP A 431 -12.97 -9.48 -20.14
C ASP A 431 -12.47 -10.72 -19.38
N ASP A 432 -12.89 -10.83 -18.11
CA ASP A 432 -12.56 -11.98 -17.26
C ASP A 432 -13.72 -12.36 -16.33
N SER A 433 -14.89 -12.66 -16.90
CA SER A 433 -16.04 -13.06 -16.09
C SER A 433 -15.82 -14.40 -15.38
N GLU A 434 -16.09 -14.46 -14.07
CA GLU A 434 -16.08 -15.70 -13.29
C GLU A 434 -17.16 -16.70 -13.77
N ALA A 435 -18.19 -16.21 -14.48
CA ALA A 435 -19.25 -17.05 -15.04
C ALA A 435 -18.70 -18.08 -16.05
N ASP A 436 -17.57 -17.76 -16.68
CA ASP A 436 -16.93 -18.57 -17.70
C ASP A 436 -15.94 -19.61 -17.12
N ASP A 437 -15.69 -19.60 -15.80
CA ASP A 437 -14.71 -20.49 -15.16
C ASP A 437 -15.05 -21.98 -15.32
N GLY A 438 -16.35 -22.30 -15.42
CA GLY A 438 -16.85 -23.66 -15.60
C GLY A 438 -16.95 -24.11 -17.06
N ASP A 439 -16.68 -23.23 -18.02
CA ASP A 439 -16.77 -23.54 -19.44
C ASP A 439 -15.45 -24.16 -19.93
N ALA A 440 -15.56 -25.35 -20.54
CA ALA A 440 -14.43 -26.10 -21.06
C ALA A 440 -13.66 -25.35 -22.16
N ALA A 441 -14.31 -24.44 -22.89
CA ALA A 441 -13.67 -23.64 -23.95
C ALA A 441 -12.57 -22.72 -23.40
N PHE A 442 -12.70 -22.26 -22.15
CA PHE A 442 -11.76 -21.36 -21.47
C PHE A 442 -10.85 -22.08 -20.47
N ASN A 443 -10.74 -23.41 -20.55
CA ASN A 443 -9.95 -24.24 -19.63
C ASN A 443 -8.74 -24.90 -20.31
N ASN A 444 -8.18 -24.28 -21.35
CA ASN A 444 -6.91 -24.71 -21.91
C ASN A 444 -5.73 -24.04 -21.16
N LEU A 445 -4.61 -24.76 -21.06
CA LEU A 445 -3.47 -24.33 -20.22
C LEU A 445 -2.87 -23.00 -20.67
N ASP A 446 -2.80 -22.74 -21.98
CA ASP A 446 -2.22 -21.49 -22.51
C ASP A 446 -3.07 -20.28 -22.11
N ASP A 447 -4.39 -20.37 -22.24
CA ASP A 447 -5.32 -19.35 -21.76
C ASP A 447 -5.21 -19.18 -20.24
N ILE A 448 -5.27 -20.27 -19.46
CA ILE A 448 -5.20 -20.22 -18.00
C ILE A 448 -3.92 -19.53 -17.53
N THR A 449 -2.79 -19.87 -18.14
CA THR A 449 -1.46 -19.38 -17.75
C THR A 449 -1.22 -17.95 -18.18
N ASN A 450 -1.76 -17.49 -19.32
CA ASN A 450 -1.53 -16.14 -19.85
C ASN A 450 -2.67 -15.14 -19.56
N ARG A 451 -3.77 -15.57 -18.94
CA ARG A 451 -4.96 -14.75 -18.66
C ARG A 451 -4.72 -13.69 -17.58
N ALA A 452 -5.26 -12.48 -17.79
CA ALA A 452 -5.28 -11.46 -16.76
C ALA A 452 -6.50 -11.65 -15.84
N TYR A 453 -6.31 -12.33 -14.71
CA TYR A 453 -7.37 -12.50 -13.71
C TYR A 453 -7.67 -11.20 -12.97
N GLY A 454 -8.94 -10.86 -12.81
CA GLY A 454 -9.43 -9.70 -12.06
C GLY A 454 -10.69 -9.99 -11.23
N TRP A 455 -11.07 -9.00 -10.44
CA TRP A 455 -12.30 -9.00 -9.65
C TRP A 455 -13.52 -8.85 -10.56
N ASP A 456 -14.68 -9.33 -10.10
CA ASP A 456 -15.93 -9.29 -10.88
C ASP A 456 -16.29 -7.87 -11.37
N ASN A 457 -16.06 -6.87 -10.52
CA ASN A 457 -16.31 -5.45 -10.80
C ASN A 457 -15.41 -4.83 -11.89
N GLU A 458 -14.34 -5.53 -12.29
CA GLU A 458 -13.43 -5.10 -13.36
C GLU A 458 -13.94 -5.53 -14.75
N SER A 459 -14.98 -6.37 -14.81
CA SER A 459 -15.51 -6.97 -16.04
C SER A 459 -16.98 -6.62 -16.31
N PRO A 460 -17.40 -6.49 -17.59
CA PRO A 460 -16.61 -6.60 -18.81
C PRO A 460 -15.88 -5.30 -19.18
N ALA A 461 -15.07 -5.37 -20.24
CA ALA A 461 -14.51 -4.18 -20.88
C ALA A 461 -15.61 -3.29 -21.47
N ARG A 462 -15.48 -1.97 -21.32
CA ARG A 462 -16.46 -0.99 -21.80
C ARG A 462 -15.79 0.27 -22.33
N VAL A 463 -16.29 0.81 -23.44
CA VAL A 463 -15.81 2.07 -24.03
C VAL A 463 -16.65 3.23 -23.51
N VAL A 464 -16.00 4.29 -23.07
CA VAL A 464 -16.63 5.51 -22.54
C VAL A 464 -16.04 6.75 -23.19
N GLU A 465 -16.86 7.78 -23.34
CA GLU A 465 -16.43 9.11 -23.80
C GLU A 465 -15.93 9.95 -22.61
N VAL A 466 -14.82 10.66 -22.80
CA VAL A 466 -14.25 11.58 -21.82
C VAL A 466 -14.16 12.96 -22.45
N GLY A 467 -14.80 13.96 -21.82
CA GLY A 467 -14.73 15.35 -22.27
C GLY A 467 -13.35 16.00 -22.06
N ALA A 468 -13.18 17.23 -22.53
CA ALA A 468 -11.98 18.01 -22.25
C ALA A 468 -11.99 18.54 -20.81
N PHE A 469 -10.90 18.37 -20.08
CA PHE A 469 -10.76 18.87 -18.71
C PHE A 469 -9.30 19.24 -18.40
N LYS A 470 -9.11 19.97 -17.31
CA LYS A 470 -7.79 20.24 -16.71
C LYS A 470 -7.69 19.52 -15.37
N ALA A 471 -6.52 18.95 -15.06
CA ALA A 471 -6.25 18.28 -13.79
C ALA A 471 -5.03 18.89 -13.09
N GLU A 472 -5.09 19.00 -11.77
CA GLU A 472 -3.90 19.30 -10.97
C GLU A 472 -2.86 18.17 -11.09
N TRP A 473 -1.57 18.53 -11.08
CA TRP A 473 -0.48 17.54 -11.16
C TRP A 473 -0.33 16.69 -9.91
N ARG A 474 -0.74 17.20 -8.74
CA ARG A 474 -0.65 16.51 -7.46
C ARG A 474 -2.03 16.41 -6.81
N PRO A 475 -2.30 15.35 -6.03
CA PRO A 475 -3.45 15.33 -5.14
C PRO A 475 -3.39 16.47 -4.11
N ILE A 476 -4.53 16.74 -3.47
CA ILE A 476 -4.67 17.72 -2.38
C ILE A 476 -3.68 17.39 -1.27
N SER A 477 -2.93 18.40 -0.81
CA SER A 477 -1.90 18.23 0.23
C SER A 477 -2.44 18.43 1.65
N ASN A 478 -1.67 18.02 2.67
CA ASN A 478 -1.99 18.36 4.06
C ASN A 478 -2.04 19.87 4.30
N VAL A 479 -1.14 20.64 3.67
CA VAL A 479 -1.16 22.11 3.78
C VAL A 479 -2.39 22.71 3.12
N ASP A 480 -2.78 22.23 1.93
CA ASP A 480 -4.00 22.69 1.24
C ASP A 480 -5.24 22.51 2.14
N TYR A 481 -5.36 21.35 2.79
CA TYR A 481 -6.47 21.08 3.70
C TYR A 481 -6.35 21.85 5.02
N MET A 482 -5.14 22.10 5.52
CA MET A 482 -4.93 22.90 6.73
C MET A 482 -5.38 24.34 6.53
N ASP A 483 -5.13 24.91 5.35
CA ASP A 483 -5.60 26.25 4.99
C ASP A 483 -7.13 26.29 4.92
N PHE A 484 -7.76 25.26 4.35
CA PHE A 484 -9.21 25.10 4.40
C PHE A 484 -9.74 24.99 5.84
N TRP A 485 -9.21 24.06 6.63
CA TRP A 485 -9.66 23.78 8.00
C TRP A 485 -9.55 24.99 8.92
N ARG A 486 -8.53 25.84 8.73
CA ARG A 486 -8.37 27.11 9.45
C ARG A 486 -9.35 28.19 9.00
N ALA A 487 -9.77 28.16 7.74
CA ALA A 487 -10.69 29.13 7.17
C ALA A 487 -12.17 28.75 7.37
N SER A 488 -12.48 27.48 7.65
CA SER A 488 -13.84 26.97 7.84
C SER A 488 -14.27 26.94 9.30
N ASP A 489 -15.57 27.09 9.54
CA ASP A 489 -16.19 26.81 10.85
C ASP A 489 -16.30 25.30 11.14
N GLU A 490 -16.09 24.45 10.12
CA GLU A 490 -16.03 22.99 10.25
C GLU A 490 -14.73 22.55 10.92
N ARG A 491 -14.84 21.87 12.06
CA ARG A 491 -13.71 21.56 12.95
C ARG A 491 -13.25 20.10 12.94
N GLU A 492 -13.78 19.23 12.09
CA GLU A 492 -13.35 17.82 12.14
C GLU A 492 -11.95 17.66 11.56
N MET A 493 -11.01 17.37 12.45
CA MET A 493 -9.63 17.04 12.10
C MET A 493 -9.57 15.68 11.38
N PRO A 494 -8.82 15.55 10.27
CA PRO A 494 -8.60 14.26 9.60
C PRO A 494 -8.10 13.19 10.59
N LYS A 495 -8.56 11.94 10.45
CA LYS A 495 -8.11 10.85 11.35
C LYS A 495 -6.63 10.51 11.18
N SER A 496 -6.04 10.88 10.04
CA SER A 496 -4.59 10.81 9.82
C SER A 496 -3.79 11.85 10.61
N TRP A 497 -4.44 12.86 11.20
CA TRP A 497 -3.80 13.86 12.05
C TRP A 497 -3.95 13.51 13.54
N VAL A 498 -3.08 14.10 14.35
CA VAL A 498 -3.12 14.03 15.80
C VAL A 498 -2.57 15.32 16.38
N GLU A 499 -3.15 15.77 17.49
CA GLU A 499 -2.61 16.89 18.25
C GLU A 499 -1.77 16.35 19.41
N GLU A 500 -0.50 16.74 19.46
CA GLU A 500 0.42 16.40 20.53
C GLU A 500 1.08 17.66 21.05
N SER A 501 0.95 17.94 22.34
CA SER A 501 1.58 19.12 22.98
C SER A 501 1.22 20.45 22.30
N GLY A 502 0.01 20.58 21.75
CA GLY A 502 -0.48 21.77 21.04
C GLY A 502 0.00 21.89 19.59
N GLU A 503 0.71 20.89 19.05
CA GLU A 503 1.13 20.84 17.65
C GLU A 503 0.29 19.79 16.88
N ILE A 504 -0.22 20.19 15.71
CA ILE A 504 -0.88 19.28 14.77
C ILE A 504 0.20 18.53 13.99
N LYS A 505 0.15 17.20 14.08
CA LYS A 505 1.07 16.26 13.43
C LYS A 505 0.30 15.28 12.55
N VAL A 506 1.00 14.66 11.61
CA VAL A 506 0.48 13.62 10.74
C VAL A 506 0.99 12.26 11.22
N ARG A 507 0.10 11.30 11.40
CA ARG A 507 0.43 9.95 11.85
C ARG A 507 1.27 9.23 10.78
N THR A 508 2.30 8.51 11.21
CA THR A 508 3.04 7.53 10.41
C THR A 508 3.16 6.23 11.21
N LEU A 509 3.54 5.12 10.56
CA LEU A 509 3.83 3.87 11.29
C LEU A 509 5.08 3.98 12.20
N TYR A 510 5.88 5.04 12.05
CA TYR A 510 7.03 5.36 12.90
C TYR A 510 6.69 6.42 13.96
N GLY A 511 5.41 6.74 14.15
CA GLY A 511 4.92 7.78 15.04
C GLY A 511 4.56 9.08 14.32
N PRO A 512 3.94 10.04 15.01
CA PRO A 512 3.51 11.30 14.40
C PRO A 512 4.68 12.20 14.00
N VAL A 513 4.58 12.82 12.82
CA VAL A 513 5.56 13.78 12.30
C VAL A 513 4.94 15.16 12.14
N PRO A 514 5.69 16.24 12.35
CA PRO A 514 5.17 17.60 12.24
C PRO A 514 4.77 17.96 10.80
N MET A 515 3.89 18.96 10.68
CA MET A 515 3.39 19.44 9.38
C MET A 515 4.52 19.98 8.46
N CYS A 516 5.64 20.43 9.02
CA CYS A 516 6.81 20.83 8.21
C CYS A 516 7.49 19.67 7.47
N ILE A 517 7.23 18.43 7.88
CA ILE A 517 7.65 17.20 7.18
C ILE A 517 6.54 16.73 6.25
N ALA A 518 5.32 16.61 6.76
CA ALA A 518 4.22 15.98 6.06
C ALA A 518 3.36 16.92 5.20
N GLY A 519 3.68 18.21 5.16
CA GLY A 519 2.80 19.23 4.57
C GLY A 519 2.46 19.01 3.10
N ALA A 520 3.42 18.51 2.32
CA ALA A 520 3.23 18.21 0.89
C ALA A 520 2.60 16.82 0.63
N TRP A 521 2.35 16.01 1.68
CA TRP A 521 1.78 14.68 1.51
C TRP A 521 0.29 14.74 1.18
N PRO A 522 -0.26 13.77 0.41
CA PRO A 522 -1.66 13.77 0.02
C PRO A 522 -2.61 13.62 1.22
N LEU A 523 -3.76 14.28 1.16
CA LEU A 523 -4.81 14.24 2.18
C LEU A 523 -6.23 14.19 1.58
N LYS A 524 -7.21 13.85 2.42
CA LYS A 524 -8.66 13.79 2.17
C LYS A 524 -9.17 14.91 1.25
N ALA A 525 -10.14 14.51 0.43
CA ALA A 525 -10.79 15.33 -0.58
C ALA A 525 -11.51 16.57 -0.03
N PHE A 526 -11.19 17.73 -0.60
CA PHE A 526 -12.02 18.94 -0.52
C PHE A 526 -11.86 19.81 -1.79
N ALA A 527 -12.34 19.30 -2.92
CA ALA A 527 -12.13 19.92 -4.24
C ALA A 527 -12.81 21.29 -4.41
N GLN A 528 -13.94 21.52 -3.73
CA GLN A 528 -14.72 22.76 -3.85
C GLN A 528 -13.97 24.00 -3.36
N PHE A 529 -13.09 23.88 -2.34
CA PHE A 529 -12.24 25.00 -1.89
C PHE A 529 -11.40 25.60 -3.00
N LYS A 530 -10.88 24.73 -3.85
CA LYS A 530 -9.93 25.07 -4.90
C LYS A 530 -10.65 25.53 -6.16
N GLY A 531 -11.99 25.65 -6.12
CA GLY A 531 -12.82 26.07 -7.24
C GLY A 531 -13.01 25.00 -8.32
N GLY A 532 -12.69 23.74 -8.02
CA GLY A 532 -12.86 22.61 -8.94
C GLY A 532 -13.78 21.53 -8.39
N ARG A 533 -13.68 20.33 -8.98
CA ARG A 533 -14.48 19.15 -8.61
C ARG A 533 -13.61 17.89 -8.55
N LEU A 534 -14.19 16.82 -8.01
CA LEU A 534 -13.60 15.49 -8.14
C LEU A 534 -13.72 15.00 -9.59
N PRO A 535 -12.70 14.29 -10.11
CA PRO A 535 -12.80 13.64 -11.41
C PRO A 535 -13.87 12.54 -11.36
N THR A 536 -14.46 12.24 -12.51
CA THR A 536 -15.18 10.98 -12.72
C THR A 536 -14.18 9.82 -12.86
N GLU A 537 -14.64 8.56 -12.70
CA GLU A 537 -13.81 7.35 -12.93
C GLU A 537 -13.10 7.39 -14.31
N PRO A 538 -13.78 7.71 -15.44
CA PRO A 538 -13.12 7.83 -16.74
C PRO A 538 -12.06 8.94 -16.82
N GLU A 539 -12.34 10.13 -16.25
CA GLU A 539 -11.39 11.25 -16.27
C GLU A 539 -10.13 10.93 -15.47
N LEU A 540 -10.29 10.37 -14.27
CA LEU A 540 -9.15 9.97 -13.46
C LEU A 540 -8.37 8.86 -14.15
N ARG A 541 -9.03 7.82 -14.70
CA ARG A 541 -8.35 6.75 -15.43
C ARG A 541 -7.60 7.27 -16.65
N LEU A 542 -8.14 8.25 -17.38
CA LEU A 542 -7.42 8.89 -18.48
C LEU A 542 -6.16 9.61 -18.00
N PHE A 543 -6.23 10.33 -16.89
CA PHE A 543 -5.05 10.97 -16.28
C PHE A 543 -3.99 9.93 -15.88
N LEU A 544 -4.41 8.87 -15.18
CA LEU A 544 -3.53 7.80 -14.74
C LEU A 544 -2.88 7.04 -15.93
N ASP A 545 -3.62 6.83 -17.02
CA ASP A 545 -3.11 6.19 -18.26
C ASP A 545 -2.10 7.07 -19.01
N THR A 546 -2.36 8.37 -19.05
CA THR A 546 -1.52 9.32 -19.78
C THR A 546 -0.19 9.56 -19.07
N TYR A 547 -0.23 9.63 -17.74
CA TYR A 547 0.91 10.04 -16.92
C TYR A 547 1.46 8.96 -16.00
N ASP A 548 0.99 7.72 -16.06
CA ASP A 548 1.61 6.55 -15.41
C ASP A 548 2.13 6.85 -13.98
N VAL A 549 1.23 7.31 -13.13
CA VAL A 549 1.56 7.95 -11.83
C VAL A 549 1.85 6.94 -10.70
N GLY A 550 2.43 5.78 -11.03
CA GLY A 550 2.70 4.69 -10.09
C GLY A 550 3.97 4.85 -9.25
N HIS A 551 4.12 3.99 -8.25
CA HIS A 551 5.25 3.92 -7.30
C HIS A 551 6.64 3.81 -7.98
N GLU A 552 6.69 3.29 -9.21
CA GLU A 552 7.92 2.97 -9.93
C GLU A 552 8.48 4.13 -10.78
N GLY A 553 7.71 5.20 -10.96
CA GLY A 553 7.95 6.23 -11.96
C GLY A 553 8.66 7.48 -11.44
N GLY A 554 9.71 7.34 -10.61
CA GLY A 554 10.46 8.45 -9.99
C GLY A 554 11.12 9.44 -10.99
N ALA A 555 10.34 10.27 -11.66
CA ALA A 555 10.81 11.32 -12.57
C ALA A 555 9.75 12.41 -12.91
N ASN A 556 9.66 13.48 -12.10
CA ASN A 556 9.16 14.78 -12.54
C ASN A 556 10.13 15.49 -13.52
N SER A 557 10.17 15.14 -14.82
CA SER A 557 10.63 16.10 -15.84
C SER A 557 10.02 15.84 -17.24
N TYR A 558 9.64 16.93 -17.92
CA TYR A 558 8.96 17.03 -19.23
C TYR A 558 7.52 16.50 -19.29
N GLY A 559 6.57 17.19 -18.63
CA GLY A 559 5.16 16.78 -18.59
C GLY A 559 4.90 15.59 -17.66
N GLY A 560 5.73 15.45 -16.63
CA GLY A 560 5.89 14.22 -15.85
C GLY A 560 5.00 14.10 -14.61
N LYS A 561 4.18 13.06 -14.62
CA LYS A 561 4.26 11.88 -13.73
C LYS A 561 4.87 12.11 -12.33
N GLY A 562 4.02 12.21 -11.29
CA GLY A 562 4.50 12.21 -9.91
C GLY A 562 3.45 11.72 -8.91
N THR A 563 3.85 10.84 -8.00
CA THR A 563 3.27 10.77 -6.65
C THR A 563 4.42 10.68 -5.64
N ASN A 564 4.22 11.23 -4.45
CA ASN A 564 5.12 11.13 -3.30
C ASN A 564 4.82 9.88 -2.44
N GLY A 565 4.29 8.82 -3.07
CA GLY A 565 3.91 7.58 -2.39
C GLY A 565 2.76 6.84 -3.08
N GLY A 566 1.91 7.54 -3.83
CA GLY A 566 0.67 6.97 -4.34
C GLY A 566 -0.37 6.89 -3.23
N VAL A 567 -1.59 7.28 -3.55
CA VAL A 567 -2.77 7.16 -2.71
C VAL A 567 -3.91 6.80 -3.64
N TRP A 568 -4.89 6.06 -3.14
CA TRP A 568 -6.14 5.98 -3.85
C TRP A 568 -6.71 7.40 -4.02
N GLU A 569 -7.30 7.69 -5.17
CA GLU A 569 -7.87 9.00 -5.46
C GLU A 569 -9.38 8.87 -5.63
N TRP A 570 -10.13 9.65 -4.83
CA TRP A 570 -11.59 9.72 -4.90
C TRP A 570 -12.05 10.18 -6.28
N THR A 571 -13.10 9.51 -6.77
CA THR A 571 -13.88 9.97 -7.91
C THR A 571 -15.27 10.40 -7.46
N SER A 572 -15.94 11.20 -8.29
CA SER A 572 -17.37 11.50 -8.15
C SER A 572 -18.27 10.35 -8.62
N THR A 573 -17.69 9.26 -9.13
CA THR A 573 -18.44 8.12 -9.66
C THR A 573 -18.84 7.19 -8.53
N LYS A 574 -20.14 6.96 -8.38
CA LYS A 574 -20.68 5.95 -7.46
C LYS A 574 -20.24 4.57 -7.91
N PHE A 575 -19.92 3.71 -6.96
CA PHE A 575 -19.69 2.30 -7.21
C PHE A 575 -21.06 1.63 -7.41
N ASP A 576 -21.41 1.38 -8.68
CA ASP A 576 -22.72 0.85 -9.09
C ASP A 576 -22.57 -0.18 -10.22
N THR A 577 -23.68 -0.82 -10.59
CA THR A 577 -23.79 -1.70 -11.75
C THR A 577 -23.39 -0.99 -13.05
N HIS A 578 -22.97 -1.78 -14.03
CA HIS A 578 -22.85 -1.33 -15.42
C HIS A 578 -23.29 -2.43 -16.37
N GLU A 579 -23.47 -2.09 -17.64
CA GLU A 579 -23.87 -3.05 -18.67
C GLU A 579 -22.89 -4.24 -18.72
N GLY A 580 -23.46 -5.45 -18.79
CA GLY A 580 -22.72 -6.71 -18.85
C GLY A 580 -22.09 -7.17 -17.53
N LEU A 581 -22.13 -6.36 -16.46
CA LEU A 581 -21.65 -6.80 -15.15
C LEU A 581 -22.47 -8.01 -14.68
N VAL A 582 -21.79 -9.04 -14.19
CA VAL A 582 -22.40 -10.22 -13.55
C VAL A 582 -22.09 -10.13 -12.07
N PRO A 583 -22.79 -9.27 -11.30
CA PRO A 583 -22.39 -8.97 -9.93
C PRO A 583 -22.67 -10.15 -9.00
N THR A 584 -21.80 -10.33 -8.02
CA THR A 584 -22.03 -11.33 -6.98
C THR A 584 -22.99 -10.82 -5.89
N ASN A 585 -22.98 -9.50 -5.63
CA ASN A 585 -24.02 -8.65 -5.02
C ASN A 585 -23.38 -7.26 -4.83
N LEU A 586 -23.98 -6.19 -5.34
CA LEU A 586 -23.40 -4.86 -5.22
C LEU A 586 -23.93 -4.11 -4.00
N VAL A 587 -23.04 -3.37 -3.37
CA VAL A 587 -23.34 -2.53 -2.23
C VAL A 587 -23.51 -1.10 -2.74
N HIS A 588 -24.69 -0.53 -2.52
CA HIS A 588 -24.96 0.87 -2.84
C HIS A 588 -24.20 1.78 -1.85
N TRP A 589 -24.15 3.11 -2.08
CA TRP A 589 -23.55 4.12 -1.18
C TRP A 589 -22.01 4.31 -1.20
N HIS A 590 -21.30 3.52 -2.01
CA HIS A 590 -19.84 3.63 -2.17
C HIS A 590 -19.46 4.51 -3.37
N HIS A 591 -18.24 5.04 -3.38
CA HIS A 591 -17.64 5.73 -4.53
C HIS A 591 -16.37 5.01 -4.98
N VAL A 592 -16.11 5.06 -6.28
CA VAL A 592 -14.91 4.47 -6.90
C VAL A 592 -13.69 5.28 -6.50
N VAL A 593 -12.61 4.59 -6.16
CA VAL A 593 -11.28 5.16 -5.96
C VAL A 593 -10.27 4.42 -6.84
N LEU A 594 -9.35 5.14 -7.47
CA LEU A 594 -8.35 4.57 -8.40
C LEU A 594 -6.92 4.97 -8.00
N GLY A 595 -5.92 4.30 -8.58
CA GLY A 595 -4.52 4.74 -8.52
C GLY A 595 -3.61 3.99 -7.55
N ALA A 596 -4.18 3.20 -6.63
CA ALA A 596 -3.46 2.49 -5.56
C ALA A 596 -2.72 3.41 -4.57
N SER A 597 -2.47 2.90 -3.35
CA SER A 597 -1.72 3.61 -2.32
C SER A 597 -0.29 3.08 -2.17
N TYR A 598 0.56 3.80 -1.43
CA TYR A 598 1.88 3.31 -1.01
C TYR A 598 1.82 2.02 -0.19
N ALA A 599 0.66 1.68 0.37
CA ALA A 599 0.42 0.45 1.13
C ALA A 599 -0.17 -0.68 0.27
N THR A 600 -0.58 -0.38 -0.96
CA THR A 600 -1.12 -1.37 -1.90
C THR A 600 0.01 -2.22 -2.50
N ILE A 601 -0.16 -3.54 -2.50
CA ILE A 601 0.83 -4.44 -3.10
C ILE A 601 0.88 -4.23 -4.64
N PRO A 602 2.05 -4.39 -5.28
CA PRO A 602 2.20 -4.12 -6.72
C PRO A 602 1.15 -4.81 -7.60
N ARG A 603 0.77 -6.07 -7.33
CA ARG A 603 -0.25 -6.78 -8.15
C ARG A 603 -1.59 -6.05 -8.24
N LEU A 604 -1.96 -5.29 -7.21
CA LEU A 604 -3.21 -4.54 -7.14
C LEU A 604 -3.13 -3.15 -7.78
N THR A 605 -1.97 -2.76 -8.34
CA THR A 605 -1.80 -1.48 -9.06
C THR A 605 -2.18 -1.58 -10.55
N ARG A 606 -2.73 -2.72 -10.99
CA ARG A 606 -3.22 -2.94 -12.36
C ARG A 606 -4.24 -1.87 -12.76
N LYS A 607 -4.22 -1.51 -14.05
CA LYS A 607 -5.10 -0.50 -14.67
C LYS A 607 -6.60 -0.73 -14.39
N THR A 608 -7.01 -1.98 -14.36
CA THR A 608 -8.42 -2.40 -14.31
C THR A 608 -8.98 -2.46 -12.89
N VAL A 609 -8.14 -2.46 -11.85
CA VAL A 609 -8.58 -2.57 -10.45
C VAL A 609 -9.45 -1.37 -10.09
N ARG A 610 -10.66 -1.67 -9.59
CA ARG A 610 -11.62 -0.68 -9.09
C ARG A 610 -11.80 -0.92 -7.59
N ASN A 611 -11.18 -0.05 -6.80
CA ASN A 611 -11.42 -0.04 -5.36
C ASN A 611 -12.57 0.94 -5.05
N PHE A 612 -13.16 0.84 -3.86
CA PHE A 612 -14.31 1.64 -3.46
C PHE A 612 -14.38 1.77 -1.94
N TYR A 613 -14.92 2.88 -1.47
CA TYR A 613 -15.15 3.14 -0.05
C TYR A 613 -16.43 3.98 0.13
N GLN A 614 -17.04 3.92 1.31
CA GLN A 614 -18.10 4.87 1.67
C GLN A 614 -17.52 6.28 1.71
N HIS A 615 -18.20 7.26 1.12
CA HIS A 615 -17.65 8.60 0.83
C HIS A 615 -17.14 9.36 2.07
N ASN A 616 -17.69 9.05 3.24
CA ASN A 616 -17.36 9.66 4.53
C ASN A 616 -16.43 8.79 5.38
N TYR A 617 -16.03 7.58 4.93
CA TYR A 617 -15.11 6.71 5.66
C TYR A 617 -13.68 7.30 5.67
N PRO A 618 -13.16 7.75 6.82
CA PRO A 618 -12.04 8.71 6.85
C PRO A 618 -10.65 8.08 7.04
N TYR A 619 -10.57 6.75 7.13
CA TYR A 619 -9.35 6.03 7.51
C TYR A 619 -8.44 5.50 6.39
N PRO A 620 -8.93 5.12 5.19
CA PRO A 620 -8.09 4.51 4.17
C PRO A 620 -7.14 5.55 3.56
N TRP A 621 -6.07 5.11 2.88
CA TRP A 621 -5.15 6.00 2.16
C TRP A 621 -5.75 6.52 0.87
N VAL A 622 -6.77 7.35 1.03
CA VAL A 622 -7.50 7.96 -0.08
C VAL A 622 -7.39 9.48 0.02
N SER A 623 -6.90 10.10 -1.05
CA SER A 623 -6.87 11.54 -1.28
C SER A 623 -7.77 11.89 -2.47
N ALA A 624 -7.68 13.09 -2.99
CA ALA A 624 -8.30 13.47 -4.25
C ALA A 624 -7.42 14.41 -5.04
N ARG A 625 -7.59 14.35 -6.35
CA ARG A 625 -7.10 15.35 -7.30
C ARG A 625 -8.24 16.24 -7.72
N VAL A 626 -7.94 17.52 -7.91
CA VAL A 626 -8.93 18.48 -8.38
C VAL A 626 -8.87 18.55 -9.90
N VAL A 627 -10.04 18.50 -10.53
CA VAL A 627 -10.21 18.76 -11.95
C VAL A 627 -11.12 19.96 -12.19
N TYR A 628 -10.95 20.57 -13.36
CA TYR A 628 -11.65 21.77 -13.80
C TYR A 628 -12.19 21.56 -15.20
N ASP A 629 -13.44 21.95 -15.40
CA ASP A 629 -14.08 21.91 -16.71
C ASP A 629 -13.42 22.91 -17.67
N VAL A 630 -13.26 22.51 -18.92
CA VAL A 630 -12.85 23.43 -19.99
C VAL A 630 -14.11 23.87 -20.73
N PRO A 631 -14.31 25.18 -20.97
CA PRO A 631 -15.46 25.65 -21.75
C PRO A 631 -15.48 24.95 -23.11
N ALA A 632 -16.65 24.43 -23.50
CA ALA A 632 -16.81 23.91 -24.85
C ALA A 632 -16.45 25.02 -25.84
N THR A 633 -15.49 24.76 -26.73
CA THR A 633 -15.25 25.64 -27.88
C THR A 633 -16.52 25.61 -28.72
N VAL A 634 -17.26 26.71 -28.69
CA VAL A 634 -18.50 26.95 -29.46
C VAL A 634 -18.21 26.96 -30.95
#